data_AF-A0A6I5NXM4-F1
#
_entry.id   AF-A0A6I5NXM4-F1
#
_cell.length_a   1.000
_cell.length_b   1.000
_cell.length_c   1.000
_cell.angle_alpha   90.00
_cell.angle_beta   90.00
_cell.angle_gamma   90.00
#
_symmetry.space_group_name_H-M   'P 1'
#
loop_
_entity.id
_entity.type
_entity.pdbx_description
1 polymer ?
#
loop_
_entity_poly.entity_id
_entity_poly.type
_entity_poly.pdbx_seq_one_letter_code
_entity_poly.pdbx_strand_id
1 'polypeptide(L)'
;MSPKRATFYVLLVNAIAITLAIVIAHHGGRDHFGERGFITFFSTFQLLAIAWIADKIRQVKTRQPSLGAHTGLWLMLSYSFIFLAADEFLAIHEVTDLLIHDLLNLQETPLTDRIDDLIVSLYAIFGSWILWRYRREFRADPRTIPFLLRAIVLMAIMVGVEAIAGSEHVWSTWLMPDAAEMLELRLYQLEESLKILIEACVLLAFYPLLKTQQAKLQKLEQPTVAPQLEQHSLTR
;
A
#
# COMPACT_ATOMS: atom_id res chain seq x y z
N MET A 1 -8.17 0.45 19.95
CA MET A 1 -8.61 1.67 19.22
C MET A 1 -9.75 1.32 18.27
N SER A 2 -10.81 2.14 18.21
CA SER A 2 -11.92 1.92 17.27
C SER A 2 -11.49 2.17 15.81
N PRO A 3 -12.06 1.46 14.81
CA PRO A 3 -11.71 1.67 13.41
C PRO A 3 -11.86 3.11 12.93
N LYS A 4 -12.89 3.84 13.41
CA LYS A 4 -13.09 5.26 13.09
C LYS A 4 -11.93 6.14 13.54
N ARG A 5 -11.43 5.93 14.76
CA ARG A 5 -10.26 6.65 15.28
C ARG A 5 -9.01 6.30 14.50
N ALA A 6 -8.83 5.02 14.16
CA ALA A 6 -7.71 4.57 13.31
C ALA A 6 -7.71 5.30 11.96
N THR A 7 -8.87 5.34 11.27
CA THR A 7 -9.05 6.08 10.02
C THR A 7 -8.67 7.55 10.16
N PHE A 8 -9.19 8.23 11.19
CA PHE A 8 -8.87 9.63 11.42
C PHE A 8 -7.37 9.87 11.61
N TYR A 9 -6.70 9.10 12.47
CA TYR A 9 -5.27 9.29 12.73
C TYR A 9 -4.40 8.95 11.53
N VAL A 10 -4.70 7.87 10.79
CA VAL A 10 -3.94 7.52 9.59
C VAL A 10 -4.04 8.65 8.57
N LEU A 11 -5.25 9.12 8.27
CA LEU A 11 -5.43 10.22 7.30
C LEU A 11 -4.79 11.53 7.77
N LEU A 12 -4.90 11.86 9.07
CA LEU A 12 -4.28 13.05 9.63
C LEU A 12 -2.75 13.01 9.52
N VAL A 13 -2.13 11.88 9.90
CA VAL A 13 -0.67 11.74 9.84
C VAL A 13 -0.17 11.80 8.40
N ASN A 14 -0.87 11.18 7.45
CA ASN A 14 -0.55 11.25 6.03
C ASN A 14 -0.67 12.69 5.48
N ALA A 15 -1.76 13.38 5.82
CA ALA A 15 -1.96 14.77 5.40
C ALA A 15 -0.86 15.69 5.97
N ILE A 16 -0.45 15.48 7.23
CA ILE A 16 0.66 16.22 7.84
C ILE A 16 1.97 15.90 7.13
N ALA A 17 2.27 14.63 6.86
CA ALA A 17 3.51 14.22 6.19
C ALA A 17 3.63 14.86 4.79
N ILE A 18 2.58 14.76 3.97
CA ILE A 18 2.54 15.35 2.62
C ILE A 18 2.66 16.88 2.70
N THR A 19 1.87 17.53 3.57
CA THR A 19 1.90 18.99 3.72
C THR A 19 3.27 19.47 4.16
N LEU A 20 3.90 18.77 5.12
CA LEU A 20 5.21 19.12 5.62
C LEU A 20 6.28 18.98 4.51
N ALA A 21 6.23 17.91 3.72
CA ALA A 21 7.14 17.73 2.59
C ALA A 21 7.00 18.85 1.56
N ILE A 22 5.77 19.25 1.20
CA ILE A 22 5.52 20.37 0.28
C ILE A 22 6.06 21.69 0.85
N VAL A 23 5.78 21.98 2.12
CA VAL A 23 6.21 23.22 2.79
C VAL A 23 7.73 23.30 2.85
N ILE A 24 8.41 22.21 3.21
CA ILE A 24 9.88 22.20 3.28
C ILE A 24 10.48 22.30 1.87
N ALA A 25 9.94 21.62 0.87
CA ALA A 25 10.38 21.75 -0.51
C ALA A 25 10.27 23.20 -1.00
N HIS A 26 9.17 23.88 -0.69
CA HIS A 26 8.95 25.25 -1.12
C HIS A 26 9.85 26.29 -0.42
N HIS A 27 10.09 26.14 0.89
CA HIS A 27 10.83 27.14 1.68
C HIS A 27 12.32 26.83 1.88
N GLY A 28 12.68 25.55 1.94
CA GLY A 28 14.04 25.10 2.22
C GLY A 28 14.86 24.78 0.98
N GLY A 29 14.23 24.71 -0.20
CA GLY A 29 14.89 24.31 -1.45
C GLY A 29 15.42 22.87 -1.46
N ARG A 30 15.08 22.07 -0.44
CA ARG A 30 15.41 20.64 -0.36
C ARG A 30 14.18 19.84 -0.77
N ASP A 31 14.33 19.04 -1.80
CA ASP A 31 13.28 18.13 -2.19
C ASP A 31 13.21 16.95 -1.21
N HIS A 32 12.06 16.80 -0.57
CA HIS A 32 11.78 15.68 0.35
C HIS A 32 10.93 14.59 -0.30
N PHE A 33 10.52 14.80 -1.55
CA PHE A 33 9.89 13.82 -2.42
C PHE A 33 10.91 13.01 -3.20
N GLY A 34 12.11 13.57 -3.44
CA GLY A 34 13.24 12.86 -4.04
C GLY A 34 13.61 11.57 -3.32
N GLU A 35 14.35 10.70 -4.02
CA GLU A 35 14.91 9.47 -3.46
C GLU A 35 15.63 9.72 -2.13
N ARG A 36 15.37 8.85 -1.14
CA ARG A 36 15.90 8.97 0.23
C ARG A 36 15.43 10.22 0.98
N GLY A 37 14.41 10.90 0.46
CA GLY A 37 13.70 11.98 1.11
C GLY A 37 12.89 11.50 2.32
N PHE A 38 12.31 12.45 3.05
CA PHE A 38 11.48 12.14 4.21
C PHE A 38 10.27 11.27 3.82
N ILE A 39 9.70 11.51 2.64
CA ILE A 39 8.55 10.75 2.13
C ILE A 39 8.92 9.29 1.88
N THR A 40 10.10 8.99 1.32
CA THR A 40 10.60 7.62 1.13
C THR A 40 10.66 6.84 2.44
N PHE A 41 11.24 7.43 3.49
CA PHE A 41 11.28 6.79 4.82
C PHE A 41 9.87 6.59 5.39
N PHE A 42 9.00 7.58 5.23
CA PHE A 42 7.63 7.51 5.72
C PHE A 42 6.83 6.41 5.01
N SER A 43 6.94 6.29 3.68
CA SER A 43 6.39 5.21 2.87
C SER A 43 6.92 3.85 3.32
N THR A 44 8.24 3.72 3.45
CA THR A 44 8.90 2.48 3.92
C THR A 44 8.28 2.00 5.24
N PHE A 45 8.08 2.88 6.22
CA PHE A 45 7.45 2.51 7.50
C PHE A 45 5.98 2.11 7.36
N GLN A 46 5.22 2.74 6.46
CA GLN A 46 3.84 2.34 6.19
C GLN A 46 3.75 0.97 5.54
N LEU A 47 4.59 0.69 4.54
CA LEU A 47 4.68 -0.63 3.90
C LEU A 47 5.03 -1.71 4.92
N LEU A 48 6.00 -1.46 5.82
CA LEU A 48 6.32 -2.37 6.93
C LEU A 48 5.15 -2.54 7.91
N ALA A 49 4.39 -1.47 8.19
CA ALA A 49 3.19 -1.56 9.02
C ALA A 49 2.10 -2.42 8.36
N ILE A 50 1.89 -2.29 7.04
CA ILE A 50 0.97 -3.12 6.27
C ILE A 50 1.42 -4.59 6.31
N ALA A 51 2.71 -4.85 6.08
CA ALA A 51 3.29 -6.19 6.17
C ALA A 51 3.05 -6.82 7.55
N TRP A 52 3.31 -6.06 8.62
CA TRP A 52 3.08 -6.51 9.99
C TRP A 52 1.61 -6.85 10.25
N ILE A 53 0.66 -6.03 9.77
CA ILE A 53 -0.77 -6.33 9.90
C ILE A 53 -1.13 -7.60 9.13
N ALA A 54 -0.60 -7.79 7.91
CA ALA A 54 -0.83 -8.99 7.12
C ALA A 54 -0.32 -10.25 7.85
N ASP A 55 0.88 -10.19 8.43
CA ASP A 55 1.41 -11.28 9.26
C ASP A 55 0.56 -11.54 10.51
N LYS A 56 0.02 -10.49 11.16
CA LYS A 56 -0.91 -10.68 12.28
C LYS A 56 -2.22 -11.36 11.86
N ILE A 57 -2.74 -11.06 10.67
CA ILE A 57 -3.92 -11.77 10.12
C ILE A 57 -3.57 -13.25 9.89
N ARG A 58 -2.39 -13.53 9.33
CA ARG A 58 -1.86 -14.88 9.15
C ARG A 58 -1.77 -15.64 10.49
N GLN A 59 -1.20 -15.03 11.52
CA GLN A 59 -1.07 -15.64 12.85
C GLN A 59 -2.43 -16.00 13.44
N VAL A 60 -3.43 -15.12 13.33
CA VAL A 60 -4.80 -15.38 13.80
C VAL A 60 -5.43 -16.56 13.06
N LYS A 61 -5.28 -16.63 11.73
CA LYS A 61 -5.81 -17.74 10.93
C LYS A 61 -5.08 -19.07 11.18
N THR A 62 -3.79 -19.02 11.47
CA THR A 62 -3.00 -20.22 11.80
C THR A 62 -3.48 -20.88 13.09
N ARG A 63 -3.91 -20.08 14.07
CA ARG A 63 -4.46 -20.59 15.34
C ARG A 63 -5.83 -21.25 15.19
N GLN A 64 -6.59 -20.86 14.16
CA GLN A 64 -7.93 -21.38 13.93
C GLN A 64 -8.16 -21.64 12.42
N PRO A 65 -7.80 -22.84 11.92
CA PRO A 65 -7.90 -23.18 10.50
C PRO A 65 -9.31 -23.00 9.90
N SER A 66 -10.36 -23.12 10.72
CA SER A 66 -11.75 -22.92 10.28
C SER A 66 -12.08 -21.47 9.88
N LEU A 67 -11.25 -20.48 10.25
CA LEU A 67 -11.39 -19.08 9.81
C LEU A 67 -10.89 -18.83 8.37
N GLY A 68 -10.44 -19.88 7.67
CA GLY A 68 -10.18 -19.88 6.24
C GLY A 68 -8.77 -20.37 5.91
N ALA A 69 -8.69 -21.22 4.88
CA ALA A 69 -7.50 -21.98 4.49
C ALA A 69 -6.35 -21.16 3.88
N HIS A 70 -6.53 -19.85 3.63
CA HIS A 70 -5.58 -19.05 2.86
C HIS A 70 -4.48 -18.42 3.73
N THR A 71 -3.90 -19.15 4.69
CA THR A 71 -2.73 -18.68 5.46
C THR A 71 -1.55 -18.33 4.55
N GLY A 72 -1.37 -19.10 3.47
CA GLY A 72 -0.35 -18.83 2.45
C GLY A 72 -0.51 -17.48 1.76
N LEU A 73 -1.75 -17.01 1.51
CA LEU A 73 -2.00 -15.68 0.94
C LEU A 73 -1.47 -14.58 1.86
N TRP A 74 -1.79 -14.63 3.15
CA TRP A 74 -1.38 -13.60 4.10
C TRP A 74 0.13 -13.60 4.35
N LEU A 75 0.78 -14.77 4.28
CA LEU A 75 2.23 -14.88 4.29
C LEU A 75 2.84 -14.22 3.05
N MET A 76 2.33 -14.57 1.87
CA MET A 76 2.77 -13.98 0.61
C MET A 76 2.61 -12.46 0.61
N LEU A 77 1.44 -11.93 1.00
CA LEU A 77 1.21 -10.48 1.12
C LEU A 77 2.18 -9.83 2.09
N SER A 78 2.43 -10.43 3.26
CA SER A 78 3.41 -9.90 4.22
C SER A 78 4.79 -9.78 3.59
N TYR A 79 5.27 -10.81 2.89
CA TYR A 79 6.57 -10.75 2.22
C TYR A 79 6.57 -9.78 1.04
N SER A 80 5.48 -9.69 0.27
CA SER A 80 5.35 -8.72 -0.82
C SER A 80 5.47 -7.28 -0.31
N PHE A 81 4.83 -6.93 0.81
CA PHE A 81 4.97 -5.59 1.39
C PHE A 81 6.34 -5.33 2.04
N ILE A 82 7.01 -6.36 2.57
CA ILE A 82 8.42 -6.24 3.00
C ILE A 82 9.31 -5.97 1.79
N PHE A 83 9.10 -6.68 0.69
CA PHE A 83 9.83 -6.47 -0.55
C PHE A 83 9.60 -5.06 -1.09
N LEU A 84 8.34 -4.58 -1.17
CA LEU A 84 8.04 -3.21 -1.57
C LEU A 84 8.70 -2.17 -0.65
N ALA A 85 8.71 -2.41 0.67
CA ALA A 85 9.40 -1.51 1.60
C ALA A 85 10.92 -1.49 1.38
N ALA A 86 11.51 -2.65 1.05
CA ALA A 86 12.93 -2.74 0.76
C ALA A 86 13.26 -2.09 -0.60
N ASP A 87 12.39 -2.26 -1.60
CA ASP A 87 12.49 -1.62 -2.90
C ASP A 87 12.41 -0.09 -2.77
N GLU A 88 11.41 0.42 -2.07
CA GLU A 88 11.28 1.86 -1.76
C GLU A 88 12.52 2.43 -1.07
N PHE A 89 13.11 1.69 -0.13
CA PHE A 89 14.26 2.16 0.64
C PHE A 89 15.61 2.04 -0.10
N LEU A 90 15.76 1.01 -0.93
CA LEU A 90 17.02 0.63 -1.58
C LEU A 90 17.05 0.91 -3.08
N ALA A 91 15.94 1.39 -3.65
CA ALA A 91 15.77 1.60 -5.09
C ALA A 91 16.10 0.33 -5.90
N ILE A 92 15.50 -0.81 -5.54
CA ILE A 92 15.82 -2.10 -6.18
C ILE A 92 15.37 -2.08 -7.65
N HIS A 93 14.23 -1.46 -7.96
CA HIS A 93 13.73 -1.30 -9.33
C HIS A 93 14.68 -0.49 -10.21
N GLU A 94 15.26 0.61 -9.72
CA GLU A 94 16.27 1.39 -10.46
C GLU A 94 17.53 0.56 -10.75
N VAL A 95 18.06 -0.13 -9.72
CA VAL A 95 19.23 -1.01 -9.92
C VAL A 95 18.91 -2.14 -10.91
N THR A 96 17.67 -2.64 -10.89
CA THR A 96 17.22 -3.67 -11.82
C THR A 96 17.14 -3.13 -13.25
N ASP A 97 16.65 -1.91 -13.42
CA ASP A 97 16.62 -1.24 -14.72
C ASP A 97 18.04 -1.09 -15.32
N LEU A 98 18.96 -0.51 -14.54
CA LEU A 98 20.37 -0.36 -14.95
C LEU A 98 21.00 -1.71 -15.35
N LEU A 99 20.74 -2.77 -14.58
CA LEU A 99 21.22 -4.12 -14.90
C LEU A 99 20.61 -4.68 -16.20
N ILE A 100 19.35 -4.36 -16.51
CA ILE A 100 18.70 -4.80 -17.75
C ILE A 100 19.31 -4.08 -18.95
N HIS A 101 19.54 -2.76 -18.85
CA HIS A 101 20.22 -1.98 -19.89
C HIS A 101 21.62 -2.50 -20.16
N ASP A 102 22.40 -2.76 -19.11
CA ASP A 102 23.75 -3.32 -19.21
C ASP A 102 23.75 -4.73 -19.83
N LEU A 103 22.82 -5.61 -19.42
CA LEU A 103 22.78 -6.99 -19.88
C LEU A 103 22.34 -7.11 -21.34
N LEU A 104 21.42 -6.26 -21.77
CA LEU A 104 20.85 -6.29 -23.12
C LEU A 104 21.55 -5.31 -24.09
N ASN A 105 22.51 -4.52 -23.59
CA ASN A 105 23.19 -3.45 -24.34
C ASN A 105 22.18 -2.52 -25.03
N LEU A 106 21.12 -2.16 -24.30
CA LEU A 106 20.12 -1.20 -24.75
C LEU A 106 20.71 0.21 -24.65
N GLN A 107 20.39 1.05 -25.63
CA GLN A 107 20.68 2.48 -25.52
C GLN A 107 19.56 3.12 -24.70
N GLU A 108 19.92 3.97 -23.74
CA GLU A 108 19.00 4.86 -23.04
C GLU A 108 18.26 5.72 -24.07
N THR A 109 16.95 5.52 -24.12
CA THR A 109 16.01 6.16 -25.01
C THR A 109 14.73 6.37 -24.22
N PRO A 110 13.89 7.36 -24.57
CA PRO A 110 12.65 7.62 -23.84
C PRO A 110 11.66 6.44 -23.75
N LEU A 111 11.88 5.37 -24.54
CA LEU A 111 11.11 4.14 -24.48
C LEU A 111 11.73 3.09 -23.54
N THR A 112 13.05 2.98 -23.54
CA THR A 112 13.79 2.02 -22.70
C THR A 112 13.93 2.53 -21.27
N ASP A 113 13.87 3.85 -21.07
CA ASP A 113 13.93 4.50 -19.75
C ASP A 113 12.59 4.43 -18.99
N ARG A 114 11.65 3.60 -19.47
CA ARG A 114 10.33 3.34 -18.87
C ARG A 114 10.17 1.89 -18.41
N ILE A 115 11.28 1.16 -18.32
CA ILE A 115 11.26 -0.23 -17.87
C ILE A 115 10.92 -0.30 -16.37
N ASP A 116 11.35 0.69 -15.59
CA ASP A 116 10.91 0.95 -14.22
C ASP A 116 9.39 1.18 -14.12
N ASP A 117 8.79 2.06 -14.94
CA ASP A 117 7.33 2.28 -15.00
C ASP A 117 6.59 0.96 -15.25
N LEU A 118 7.16 0.11 -16.13
CA LEU A 118 6.62 -1.20 -16.45
C LEU A 118 6.72 -2.15 -15.26
N ILE A 119 7.82 -2.14 -14.52
CA ILE A 119 8.00 -2.95 -13.30
C ILE A 119 6.95 -2.55 -12.25
N VAL A 120 6.77 -1.25 -11.99
CA VAL A 120 5.76 -0.73 -11.05
C VAL A 120 4.35 -1.11 -11.50
N SER A 121 4.05 -0.96 -12.80
CA SER A 121 2.76 -1.36 -13.40
C SER A 121 2.48 -2.86 -13.23
N LEU A 122 3.50 -3.71 -13.35
CA LEU A 122 3.35 -5.14 -13.12
C LEU A 122 3.03 -5.46 -11.66
N TYR A 123 3.60 -4.74 -10.70
CA TYR A 123 3.25 -4.87 -9.28
C TYR A 123 1.77 -4.50 -9.04
N ALA A 124 1.30 -3.41 -9.64
CA ALA A 124 -0.09 -2.97 -9.57
C ALA A 124 -1.06 -4.00 -10.15
N ILE A 125 -0.73 -4.58 -11.32
CA ILE A 125 -1.54 -5.62 -11.99
C ILE A 125 -1.58 -6.88 -11.12
N PHE A 126 -0.43 -7.34 -10.62
CA PHE A 126 -0.35 -8.54 -9.79
C PHE A 126 -1.12 -8.38 -8.47
N GLY A 127 -0.97 -7.23 -7.80
CA GLY A 127 -1.75 -6.89 -6.60
C GLY A 127 -3.25 -6.89 -6.86
N SER A 128 -3.69 -6.25 -7.95
CA SER A 128 -5.09 -6.22 -8.38
C SER A 128 -5.64 -7.62 -8.68
N TRP A 129 -4.84 -8.47 -9.34
CA TRP A 129 -5.18 -9.87 -9.60
C TRP A 129 -5.36 -10.67 -8.31
N ILE A 130 -4.46 -10.50 -7.31
CA ILE A 130 -4.60 -11.12 -5.99
C ILE A 130 -5.91 -10.69 -5.32
N LEU A 131 -6.22 -9.40 -5.32
CA LEU A 131 -7.46 -8.88 -4.72
C LEU A 131 -8.70 -9.48 -5.39
N TRP A 132 -8.69 -9.62 -6.72
CA TRP A 132 -9.78 -10.24 -7.46
C TRP A 132 -9.91 -11.75 -7.19
N ARG A 133 -8.78 -12.47 -7.22
CA ARG A 133 -8.70 -13.93 -7.02
C ARG A 133 -9.11 -14.35 -5.61
N TYR A 134 -8.75 -13.54 -4.61
CA TYR A 134 -9.01 -13.77 -3.19
C TYR A 134 -10.05 -12.82 -2.60
N ARG A 135 -10.91 -12.22 -3.43
CA ARG A 135 -11.96 -11.26 -3.01
C ARG A 135 -12.84 -11.72 -1.84
N ARG A 136 -13.01 -13.03 -1.67
CA ARG A 136 -13.79 -13.60 -0.55
C ARG A 136 -13.12 -13.36 0.81
N GLU A 137 -11.79 -13.36 0.86
CA GLU A 137 -11.02 -13.07 2.08
C GLU A 137 -11.22 -11.61 2.53
N PHE A 138 -11.17 -10.68 1.58
CA PHE A 138 -11.33 -9.25 1.85
C PHE A 138 -12.78 -8.84 2.16
N ARG A 139 -13.77 -9.61 1.67
CA ARG A 139 -15.20 -9.41 2.00
C ARG A 139 -15.58 -9.86 3.42
N ALA A 140 -14.65 -10.43 4.19
CA ALA A 140 -14.93 -10.84 5.57
C ALA A 140 -15.24 -9.64 6.50
N ASP A 141 -14.83 -8.42 6.13
CA ASP A 141 -15.24 -7.17 6.75
C ASP A 141 -15.67 -6.18 5.65
N PRO A 142 -16.94 -5.70 5.65
CA PRO A 142 -17.47 -4.83 4.59
C PRO A 142 -16.76 -3.47 4.50
N ARG A 143 -16.06 -3.05 5.55
CA ARG A 143 -15.30 -1.79 5.55
C ARG A 143 -14.02 -1.89 4.73
N THR A 144 -13.52 -3.10 4.47
CA THR A 144 -12.27 -3.34 3.71
C THR A 144 -12.41 -2.92 2.25
N ILE A 145 -13.53 -3.26 1.61
CA ILE A 145 -13.70 -3.12 0.15
C ILE A 145 -13.64 -1.66 -0.31
N PRO A 146 -14.32 -0.69 0.33
CA PRO A 146 -14.21 0.71 -0.09
C PRO A 146 -12.78 1.26 -0.07
N PHE A 147 -11.96 0.86 0.90
CA PHE A 147 -10.57 1.32 0.98
C PHE A 147 -9.68 0.66 -0.08
N LEU A 148 -9.86 -0.64 -0.35
CA LEU A 148 -9.14 -1.31 -1.44
C LEU A 148 -9.51 -0.72 -2.80
N LEU A 149 -10.79 -0.40 -3.03
CA LEU A 149 -11.20 0.22 -4.29
C LEU A 149 -10.59 1.62 -4.46
N ARG A 150 -10.53 2.41 -3.40
CA ARG A 150 -9.84 3.71 -3.41
C ARG A 150 -8.35 3.54 -3.70
N ALA A 151 -7.68 2.56 -3.09
CA ALA A 151 -6.28 2.27 -3.37
C ALA A 151 -6.05 1.92 -4.84
N ILE A 152 -6.90 1.07 -5.44
CA ILE A 152 -6.83 0.71 -6.87
C ILE A 152 -7.03 1.94 -7.76
N VAL A 153 -8.03 2.79 -7.45
CA VAL A 153 -8.30 4.01 -8.24
C VAL A 153 -7.13 5.00 -8.13
N LEU A 154 -6.63 5.23 -6.92
CA LEU A 154 -5.47 6.12 -6.70
C LEU A 154 -4.22 5.59 -7.42
N MET A 155 -4.00 4.27 -7.40
CA MET A 155 -2.90 3.63 -8.12
C MET A 155 -3.02 3.79 -9.63
N ALA A 156 -4.23 3.64 -10.19
CA ALA A 156 -4.46 3.92 -11.61
C ALA A 156 -4.22 5.40 -11.97
N ILE A 157 -4.57 6.32 -11.07
CA ILE A 157 -4.28 7.75 -11.24
C ILE A 157 -2.78 8.00 -11.17
N MET A 158 -2.07 7.40 -10.21
CA MET A 158 -0.63 7.54 -10.01
C MET A 158 0.14 7.08 -11.25
N VAL A 159 -0.12 5.87 -11.76
CA VAL A 159 0.47 5.37 -13.01
C VAL A 159 0.13 6.27 -14.21
N GLY A 160 -1.05 6.87 -14.21
CA GLY A 160 -1.42 7.86 -15.23
C GLY A 160 -0.63 9.16 -15.13
N VAL A 161 -0.34 9.64 -13.91
CA VAL A 161 0.49 10.81 -13.64
C VAL A 161 1.93 10.55 -14.10
N GLU A 162 2.49 9.42 -13.74
CA GLU A 162 3.84 8.95 -14.12
C GLU A 162 3.97 8.88 -15.65
N ALA A 163 3.02 8.22 -16.34
CA ALA A 163 3.02 8.13 -17.80
C ALA A 163 2.94 9.49 -18.51
N ILE A 164 2.28 10.48 -17.89
CA ILE A 164 2.19 11.88 -18.35
C ILE A 164 3.49 12.63 -18.02
N ALA A 165 4.11 12.38 -16.87
CA ALA A 165 5.35 13.02 -16.46
C ALA A 165 6.51 12.64 -17.40
N GLY A 166 6.67 11.34 -17.70
CA GLY A 166 7.74 10.82 -18.56
C GLY A 166 7.64 11.19 -20.05
N SER A 167 6.69 12.07 -20.46
CA SER A 167 6.61 12.58 -21.84
C SER A 167 7.36 13.90 -22.03
N GLU A 168 8.57 14.02 -21.48
CA GLU A 168 9.39 15.25 -21.48
C GLU A 168 9.51 15.91 -22.86
N HIS A 169 9.73 15.12 -23.92
CA HIS A 169 9.80 15.62 -25.30
C HIS A 169 8.50 16.26 -25.78
N VAL A 170 7.35 15.82 -25.26
CA VAL A 170 6.05 16.41 -25.59
C VAL A 170 5.87 17.71 -24.81
N TRP A 171 6.30 17.81 -23.56
CA TRP A 171 6.11 19.06 -22.82
C TRP A 171 7.05 20.17 -23.30
N SER A 172 8.31 19.84 -23.58
CA SER A 172 9.31 20.81 -24.04
C SER A 172 9.01 21.40 -25.41
N THR A 173 8.19 20.72 -26.23
CA THR A 173 7.74 21.25 -27.53
C THR A 173 6.52 22.16 -27.45
N TRP A 174 5.73 22.10 -26.37
CA TRP A 174 4.48 22.86 -26.22
C TRP A 174 4.57 23.97 -25.16
N LEU A 175 5.49 23.84 -24.19
CA LEU A 175 5.69 24.78 -23.08
C LEU A 175 7.07 25.43 -23.16
N MET A 176 7.24 26.56 -22.46
CA MET A 176 8.58 27.12 -22.22
C MET A 176 9.38 26.19 -21.29
N PRO A 177 10.72 26.09 -21.44
CA PRO A 177 11.55 25.17 -20.67
C PRO A 177 11.31 25.23 -19.16
N ASP A 178 11.32 26.43 -18.57
CA ASP A 178 11.09 26.64 -17.13
C ASP A 178 9.68 26.17 -16.69
N ALA A 179 8.68 26.28 -17.56
CA ALA A 179 7.32 25.84 -17.28
C ALA A 179 7.19 24.31 -17.37
N ALA A 180 7.95 23.67 -18.27
CA ALA A 180 8.01 22.22 -18.38
C ALA A 180 8.68 21.60 -17.15
N GLU A 181 9.85 22.12 -16.73
CA GLU A 181 10.56 21.67 -15.53
C GLU A 181 9.70 21.84 -14.27
N MET A 182 9.03 22.98 -14.12
CA MET A 182 8.12 23.19 -12.99
C MET A 182 6.93 22.22 -13.01
N LEU A 183 6.37 21.91 -14.19
CA LEU A 183 5.27 20.96 -14.30
C LEU A 183 5.71 19.55 -13.91
N GLU A 184 6.87 19.12 -14.40
CA GLU A 184 7.47 17.81 -14.12
C GLU A 184 7.69 17.62 -12.60
N LEU A 185 8.33 18.60 -11.94
CA LEU A 185 8.51 18.58 -10.49
C LEU A 185 7.17 18.46 -9.74
N ARG A 186 6.09 19.10 -10.24
CA ARG A 186 4.77 19.03 -9.61
C ARG A 186 4.08 17.69 -9.83
N LEU A 187 4.26 17.08 -11.00
CA LEU A 187 3.75 15.75 -11.30
C LEU A 187 4.46 14.71 -10.44
N TYR A 188 5.78 14.81 -10.30
CA TYR A 188 6.57 13.98 -9.39
C TYR A 188 6.10 14.09 -7.93
N GLN A 189 5.92 15.31 -7.42
CA GLN A 189 5.38 15.53 -6.06
C GLN A 189 3.97 14.94 -5.89
N LEU A 190 3.14 15.01 -6.93
CA LEU A 190 1.79 14.45 -6.93
C LEU A 190 1.83 12.92 -6.90
N GLU A 191 2.68 12.31 -7.70
CA GLU A 191 2.90 10.86 -7.76
C GLU A 191 3.28 10.30 -6.38
N GLU A 192 4.33 10.84 -5.78
CA GLU A 192 4.78 10.46 -4.43
C GLU A 192 3.69 10.67 -3.37
N SER A 193 2.91 11.75 -3.49
CA SER A 193 1.76 11.98 -2.61
C SER A 193 0.66 10.93 -2.79
N LEU A 194 0.39 10.50 -4.03
CA LEU A 194 -0.58 9.45 -4.34
C LEU A 194 -0.11 8.10 -3.78
N LYS A 195 1.18 7.76 -3.87
CA LYS A 195 1.78 6.55 -3.28
C LYS A 195 1.47 6.45 -1.77
N ILE A 196 1.75 7.51 -1.02
CA ILE A 196 1.44 7.61 0.40
C ILE A 196 -0.06 7.42 0.70
N LEU A 197 -0.95 7.99 -0.12
CA LEU A 197 -2.40 7.82 0.04
C LEU A 197 -2.88 6.41 -0.29
N ILE A 198 -2.25 5.73 -1.24
CA ILE A 198 -2.52 4.33 -1.59
C ILE A 198 -2.18 3.44 -0.39
N GLU A 199 -1.00 3.58 0.18
CA GLU A 199 -0.55 2.83 1.37
C GLU A 199 -1.48 3.06 2.56
N ALA A 200 -1.86 4.31 2.82
CA ALA A 200 -2.83 4.65 3.85
C ALA A 200 -4.18 3.93 3.63
N CYS A 201 -4.66 3.85 2.38
CA CYS A 201 -5.87 3.11 2.06
C CYS A 201 -5.70 1.60 2.30
N VAL A 202 -4.58 1.00 1.92
CA VAL A 202 -4.31 -0.43 2.17
C VAL A 202 -4.24 -0.72 3.67
N LEU A 203 -3.55 0.13 4.45
CA LEU A 203 -3.48 0.02 5.90
C LEU A 203 -4.87 0.07 6.54
N LEU A 204 -5.72 0.99 6.07
CA LEU A 204 -7.11 1.14 6.53
C LEU A 204 -8.04 0.03 6.04
N ALA A 205 -7.70 -0.68 4.97
CA ALA A 205 -8.37 -1.90 4.58
C ALA A 205 -8.00 -3.07 5.51
N PHE A 206 -6.71 -3.25 5.80
CA PHE A 206 -6.21 -4.42 6.51
C PHE A 206 -6.47 -4.34 8.03
N TYR A 207 -6.44 -3.15 8.62
CA TYR A 207 -6.62 -3.01 10.07
C TYR A 207 -8.02 -3.45 10.58
N PRO A 208 -9.16 -3.02 10.00
CA PRO A 208 -10.48 -3.51 10.39
C PRO A 208 -10.61 -5.03 10.19
N LEU A 209 -10.05 -5.55 9.10
CA LEU A 209 -10.04 -6.97 8.80
C LEU A 209 -9.31 -7.76 9.89
N LEU A 210 -8.14 -7.32 10.32
CA LEU A 210 -7.42 -7.90 11.46
C LEU A 210 -8.30 -7.92 12.72
N LYS A 211 -8.97 -6.80 13.04
CA LYS A 211 -9.85 -6.72 14.22
C LYS A 211 -11.03 -7.69 14.13
N THR A 212 -11.62 -7.83 12.95
CA THR A 212 -12.71 -8.78 12.73
C THR A 212 -12.24 -10.23 12.90
N GLN A 213 -11.04 -10.58 12.41
CA GLN A 213 -10.50 -11.93 12.61
C GLN A 213 -10.15 -12.21 14.08
N GLN A 214 -9.53 -11.24 14.77
CA GLN A 214 -9.24 -11.36 16.20
C GLN A 214 -10.51 -11.57 17.03
N ALA A 215 -11.58 -10.82 16.75
CA ALA A 215 -12.85 -10.98 17.45
C ALA A 215 -13.50 -12.35 17.20
N LYS A 216 -13.37 -12.90 15.99
CA LYS A 216 -13.84 -14.26 15.68
C LYS A 216 -13.06 -15.32 16.44
N LEU A 217 -11.73 -15.19 16.50
CA LEU A 217 -10.88 -16.10 17.28
C LEU A 217 -11.27 -16.09 18.77
N GLN A 218 -11.42 -14.91 19.36
CA GLN A 218 -11.81 -14.78 20.78
C GLN A 218 -13.15 -15.46 21.09
N LYS A 219 -14.15 -15.35 20.20
CA LYS A 219 -15.44 -16.03 20.38
C LYS A 219 -15.34 -17.56 20.31
N LEU A 220 -14.37 -18.09 19.58
CA LEU A 220 -14.13 -19.53 19.45
C LEU A 220 -13.31 -20.08 20.61
N GLU A 221 -12.39 -19.28 21.16
CA GLU A 221 -11.58 -19.65 22.32
C GLU A 221 -12.36 -19.54 23.64
N GLN A 222 -13.44 -18.75 23.69
CA GLN A 222 -14.33 -18.75 24.84
C GLN A 222 -15.00 -20.13 24.94
N PRO A 223 -14.76 -20.90 26.02
CA PRO A 223 -15.43 -22.18 26.20
C PRO A 223 -16.92 -21.90 26.16
N THR A 224 -17.65 -22.65 25.33
CA THR A 224 -19.10 -22.68 25.40
C THR A 224 -19.43 -23.02 26.84
N VAL A 225 -19.74 -22.02 27.66
CA VAL A 225 -20.29 -22.25 28.98
C VAL A 225 -21.55 -23.02 28.64
N ALA A 226 -21.49 -24.35 28.78
CA ALA A 226 -22.64 -25.20 28.55
C ALA A 226 -23.77 -24.51 29.32
N PRO A 227 -24.93 -24.22 28.68
CA PRO A 227 -26.05 -23.68 29.42
C PRO A 227 -26.14 -24.56 30.65
N GLN A 228 -25.98 -23.96 31.83
CA GLN A 228 -26.11 -24.67 33.09
C GLN A 228 -27.54 -25.18 33.03
N LEU A 229 -27.71 -26.42 32.52
CA LEU A 229 -28.97 -27.10 32.45
C LEU A 229 -29.47 -26.99 33.86
N GLU A 230 -30.54 -26.21 34.01
CA GLU A 230 -31.13 -25.85 35.28
C GLU A 230 -31.25 -27.15 36.10
N GLN A 231 -30.28 -27.37 36.97
CA GLN A 231 -30.39 -28.33 38.07
C GLN A 231 -31.38 -27.80 39.11
N HIS A 232 -32.05 -26.68 38.83
CA HIS A 232 -33.27 -26.30 39.48
C HIS A 232 -34.39 -27.29 39.15
N SER A 233 -34.54 -28.17 40.12
CA SER A 233 -35.83 -28.53 40.71
C SER A 233 -36.63 -29.64 40.03
N LEU A 234 -36.05 -30.83 40.05
CA LEU A 234 -36.75 -32.06 40.48
C LEU A 234 -36.92 -32.12 42.02
N THR A 235 -37.18 -30.97 42.66
CA THR A 235 -37.50 -30.88 44.09
C THR A 235 -38.80 -30.11 44.26
N ARG A 236 -39.91 -30.78 43.96
CA ARG A 236 -41.09 -30.91 44.83
C ARG A 236 -42.11 -31.87 44.23
#